data_AF-A0A2A3L5E9-F1
#
_entry.id   AF-A0A2A3L5E9-F1
#
_cell.length_a   1.000
_cell.length_b   1.000
_cell.length_c   1.000
_cell.angle_alpha   90.00
_cell.angle_beta   90.00
_cell.angle_gamma   90.00
#
_symmetry.space_group_name_H-M   'P 1'
#
loop_
_entity.id
_entity.type
_entity.pdbx_description
1 polymer ?
#
loop_
_entity_poly.entity_id
_entity_poly.type
_entity_poly.pdbx_seq_one_letter_code
_entity_poly.pdbx_strand_id
1 'polypeptide(L)' 'MEIQLMRASEASPRFWNVDDGKGRRWTVRSTGFGGHVILNSRGQVVSTSGATGRRILAAVRQITVR' A
#
# COMPACT_ATOMS: atom_id res chain seq x y z
N MET A 1 -12.09 -19.01 -2.09
CA MET A 1 -10.88 -18.27 -1.66
C MET A 1 -11.26 -16.80 -1.56
N GLU A 2 -11.40 -16.26 -0.36
CA GLU A 2 -11.85 -14.88 -0.14
C GLU A 2 -10.73 -13.91 -0.54
N ILE A 3 -10.97 -13.09 -1.56
CA ILE A 3 -10.04 -12.02 -1.94
C ILE A 3 -10.15 -10.95 -0.85
N GLN A 4 -9.26 -11.01 0.14
CA GLN A 4 -9.21 -9.95 1.15
C GLN A 4 -8.88 -8.61 0.47
N LEU A 5 -9.86 -7.69 0.47
CA LEU A 5 -9.78 -6.43 -0.24
C LEU A 5 -8.95 -5.44 0.60
N MET A 6 -7.85 -4.95 0.03
CA MET A 6 -7.07 -3.85 0.63
C MET A 6 -7.76 -2.53 0.31
N ARG A 7 -7.81 -1.62 1.28
CA ARG A 7 -8.35 -0.26 1.12
C ARG A 7 -7.20 0.72 1.15
N ALA A 8 -7.16 1.64 0.20
CA ALA A 8 -6.15 2.69 0.13
C ALA A 8 -6.81 4.06 0.22
N SER A 9 -6.13 5.01 0.85
CA SER A 9 -6.48 6.43 0.86
C SER A 9 -5.22 7.28 0.71
N GLU A 10 -5.31 8.39 -0.02
CA GLU A 10 -4.21 9.35 -0.12
C GLU A 10 -4.17 10.20 1.16
N ALA A 11 -3.01 10.22 1.82
CA ALA A 11 -2.77 11.01 3.02
C ALA A 11 -2.19 12.38 2.67
N SER A 12 -1.31 12.41 1.67
CA SER A 12 -0.72 13.60 1.08
C SER A 12 -0.15 13.23 -0.30
N PRO A 13 0.23 14.19 -1.16
CA PRO A 13 0.76 13.89 -2.48
C PRO A 13 1.91 12.90 -2.42
N ARG A 14 1.76 11.75 -3.11
CA ARG A 14 2.72 10.63 -3.14
C ARG A 14 2.82 9.79 -1.85
N PHE A 15 1.87 9.94 -0.92
CA PHE A 15 1.78 9.17 0.31
C PHE A 15 0.37 8.60 0.49
N TRP A 16 0.28 7.30 0.73
CA TRP A 16 -0.98 6.59 0.91
C TRP A 16 -0.98 5.78 2.19
N ASN A 17 -2.13 5.76 2.86
CA ASN A 17 -2.43 4.81 3.91
C ASN A 17 -3.16 3.62 3.29
N VAL A 18 -2.79 2.41 3.70
CA VAL A 18 -3.44 1.17 3.26
C VAL A 18 -3.80 0.31 4.47
N ASP A 19 -4.98 -0.27 4.48
CA ASP A 19 -5.42 -1.22 5.50
C ASP A 19 -6.10 -2.45 4.89
N ASP A 20 -6.15 -3.54 5.65
CA ASP A 20 -6.73 -4.81 5.20
C ASP A 20 -8.11 -5.12 5.79
N GLY A 21 -8.74 -4.14 6.45
CA GLY A 21 -9.99 -4.31 7.20
C GLY A 21 -9.90 -5.21 8.44
N LYS A 22 -8.74 -5.80 8.74
CA LYS A 22 -8.49 -6.70 9.89
C LYS A 22 -7.51 -6.09 10.89
N GLY A 23 -7.27 -4.78 10.81
CA GLY A 23 -6.43 -4.03 11.73
C GLY A 23 -4.96 -3.93 11.33
N ARG A 24 -4.52 -4.57 10.22
CA ARG A 24 -3.18 -4.32 9.69
C ARG A 24 -3.18 -3.08 8.83
N ARG A 25 -2.17 -2.24 9.01
CA ARG A 25 -2.00 -0.96 8.33
C ARG A 25 -0.60 -0.81 7.78
N TRP A 26 -0.52 -0.11 6.66
CA TRP A 26 0.73 0.23 5.97
C TRP A 26 0.69 1.67 5.49
N THR A 27 1.88 2.25 5.38
CA THR A 27 2.10 3.51 4.69
C THR A 27 2.90 3.23 3.42
N VAL A 28 2.43 3.74 2.29
CA VAL A 28 3.11 3.66 1.00
C VAL A 28 3.57 5.05 0.62
N ARG A 29 4.84 5.15 0.23
CA ARG A 29 5.44 6.38 -0.30
C ARG A 29 5.97 6.11 -1.69
N SER A 30 5.65 6.95 -2.67
CA SER A 30 6.35 6.90 -3.97
C SER A 30 7.75 7.46 -3.83
N THR A 31 8.74 6.79 -4.42
CA THR A 31 10.12 7.29 -4.50
C THR A 31 10.35 8.19 -5.70
N GLY A 32 9.34 8.38 -6.56
CA GLY A 32 9.57 8.83 -7.93
C GLY A 32 10.12 7.71 -8.81
N PHE A 33 10.16 7.95 -10.13
CA PHE A 33 10.68 7.01 -11.14
C PHE A 33 10.01 5.61 -11.13
N GLY A 34 8.73 5.54 -10.71
CA GLY A 34 7.95 4.30 -10.66
C GLY A 34 8.16 3.44 -9.40
N GLY A 35 9.05 3.83 -8.49
CA GLY A 35 9.32 3.09 -7.26
C GLY A 35 8.39 3.45 -6.09
N HIS A 36 8.28 2.53 -5.14
CA HIS A 36 7.49 2.67 -3.91
C HIS A 36 8.23 2.05 -2.72
N VAL A 37 8.14 2.71 -1.57
CA VAL A 37 8.51 2.14 -0.26
C VAL A 37 7.24 1.86 0.51
N ILE A 38 7.16 0.67 1.12
CA ILE A 38 6.03 0.25 1.94
C ILE A 38 6.54 0.03 3.36
N LEU A 39 5.91 0.68 4.33
CA LEU A 39 6.18 0.50 5.75
C LEU A 39 4.95 -0.10 6.42
N ASN A 40 5.14 -1.07 7.31
CA ASN A 40 4.06 -1.53 8.20
C ASN A 40 3.91 -0.60 9.42
N SER A 41 2.90 -0.84 10.25
CA SER A 41 2.65 -0.06 11.48
C SER A 41 3.78 -0.09 12.52
N ARG A 42 4.78 -0.97 12.36
CA ARG A 42 5.98 -1.05 13.20
C ARG A 42 7.19 -0.33 12.58
N GLY A 43 7.01 0.38 11.47
CA GLY A 43 8.09 1.07 10.75
C GLY A 43 9.01 0.15 9.95
N GLN A 44 8.64 -1.11 9.74
CA GLN A 44 9.46 -2.08 9.00
C GLN A 44 9.12 -2.05 7.51
N VAL A 45 10.16 -2.17 6.67
CA VAL A 45 10.01 -2.24 5.22
C VAL A 45 9.36 -3.56 4.81
N VAL A 46 8.33 -3.46 3.98
CA VAL A 46 7.66 -4.60 3.35
C VAL A 46 8.10 -4.69 1.89
N SER A 47 8.53 -5.88 1.47
CA SER A 47 8.89 -6.13 0.06
C SER A 47 7.72 -5.85 -0.88
N THR A 48 7.97 -5.06 -1.92
CA THR A 48 7.02 -4.71 -2.98
C THR A 48 6.73 -5.89 -3.92
N SER A 49 7.68 -6.83 -4.08
CA SER A 49 7.52 -8.03 -4.92
C SER A 49 6.81 -9.18 -4.20
N GLY A 50 6.76 -9.14 -2.86
CA GLY A 50 6.05 -10.13 -2.05
C GLY A 50 4.53 -10.09 -2.24
N ALA A 51 3.83 -11.17 -1.87
CA ALA A 51 2.37 -11.26 -2.00
C ALA A 51 1.64 -10.10 -1.33
N THR A 52 2.06 -9.70 -0.12
CA THR A 52 1.49 -8.55 0.60
C THR A 52 1.78 -7.24 -0.12
N GLY A 53 3.03 -6.99 -0.54
CA GLY A 53 3.40 -5.76 -1.24
C GLY A 53 2.64 -5.57 -2.55
N ARG A 54 2.48 -6.64 -3.35
CA ARG A 54 1.70 -6.60 -4.59
C ARG A 54 0.24 -6.20 -4.36
N ARG A 55 -0.38 -6.70 -3.29
CA ARG A 55 -1.78 -6.36 -2.95
C ARG A 55 -1.92 -4.91 -2.48
N ILE A 56 -0.96 -4.42 -1.70
CA ILE A 56 -0.89 -3.02 -1.28
C ILE A 56 -0.76 -2.10 -2.50
N LEU A 57 0.18 -2.39 -3.41
CA LEU A 57 0.38 -1.58 -4.61
C LEU A 57 -0.81 -1.64 -5.57
N ALA A 58 -1.51 -2.77 -5.66
CA ALA A 58 -2.75 -2.86 -6.42
C ALA A 58 -3.84 -1.92 -5.86
N ALA A 59 -3.99 -1.85 -4.53
CA ALA A 59 -4.94 -0.92 -3.90
C ALA A 59 -4.57 0.55 -4.13
N VAL A 60 -3.27 0.90 -4.02
CA VAL A 60 -2.81 2.28 -4.34
C VAL A 60 -3.12 2.62 -5.81
N ARG A 61 -2.86 1.70 -6.74
CA ARG A 61 -3.14 1.93 -8.17
C ARG A 61 -4.62 2.22 -8.46
N GLN A 62 -5.54 1.60 -7.72
CA GLN A 62 -6.98 1.82 -7.91
C GLN A 62 -7.45 3.24 -7.60
N ILE A 63 -6.72 3.97 -6.76
CA ILE A 63 -7.07 5.36 -6.38
C ILE A 63 -6.23 6.40 -7.11
N THR A 64 -5.08 6.02 -7.66
CA THR A 64 -4.21 6.95 -8.42
C THR A 64 -4.52 7.03 -9.91
N VAL A 65 -5.21 6.04 -10.48
CA VAL A 65 -5.57 6.00 -11.92
C VAL A 65 -7.03 6.46 -12.12
N ARG A 66 -7.51 7.37 -11.27
CA ARG A 66 -8.84 8.00 -11.42
C ARG A 66 -8.75 9.32 -12.16
#